data_AF-N6UD77-F1
#
_entry.id   AF-N6UD77-F1
#
_cell.length_a   1.000
_cell.length_b   1.000
_cell.length_c   1.000
_cell.angle_alpha   90.00
_cell.angle_beta   90.00
_cell.angle_gamma   90.00
#
_symmetry.space_group_name_H-M   'P 1'
#
loop_
_entity.id
_entity.type
_entity.pdbx_description
1 polymer ?
#
loop_
_entity_poly.entity_id
_entity_poly.type
_entity_poly.pdbx_seq_one_letter_code
_entity_poly.pdbx_strand_id
1 'polypeptide(L)'
;MSMVFPQIDPTITIKIRLNVAEKRKLASYLGHILMTRCDYNTLSRTNVTLGGFSISEEMCVNYIHYYPHAPLEVCKSSISDQALRTFFNYMKEWEDQPTSPNAAISINYNSIHWSKVRVQLLNEVYHEAPLSMQCNMSSGDRFPGLY
;
A
#
# COMPACT_ATOMS: atom_id res chain seq x y z
N MET A 1 21.05 17.53 22.63
CA MET A 1 21.78 17.03 21.45
C MET A 1 20.74 16.48 20.49
N SER A 2 20.28 17.28 19.55
CA SER A 2 19.24 16.93 18.57
C SER A 2 19.80 15.86 17.63
N MET A 3 19.29 14.63 17.72
CA MET A 3 19.62 13.60 16.73
C MET A 3 18.94 13.99 15.42
N VAL A 4 19.76 14.49 14.50
CA VAL A 4 19.38 14.73 13.10
C VAL A 4 19.13 13.35 12.49
N PHE A 5 17.86 13.01 12.27
CA PHE A 5 17.46 11.80 11.56
C PHE A 5 18.02 11.88 10.13
N PRO A 6 18.98 11.04 9.74
CA PRO A 6 19.65 11.21 8.47
C PRO A 6 18.73 10.70 7.36
N GLN A 7 18.32 11.60 6.47
CA GLN A 7 17.73 11.40 5.13
C GLN A 7 17.23 9.96 4.87
N ILE A 8 15.96 9.76 5.18
CA ILE A 8 15.15 8.62 4.75
C ILE A 8 14.66 9.01 3.35
N ASP A 9 15.03 8.25 2.32
CA ASP A 9 14.48 8.48 0.98
C ASP A 9 12.94 8.33 1.07
N PRO A 10 12.15 9.37 0.76
CA PRO A 10 10.70 9.47 1.07
C PRO A 10 9.81 8.55 0.21
N THR A 11 10.36 7.48 -0.34
CA THR A 11 9.78 6.80 -1.50
C THR A 11 9.18 5.45 -1.12
N ILE A 12 8.15 5.44 -0.27
CA ILE A 12 7.25 4.28 -0.21
C ILE A 12 6.41 4.31 -1.50
N THR A 13 6.93 3.66 -2.53
CA THR A 13 6.25 3.54 -3.81
C THR A 13 5.13 2.51 -3.66
N ILE A 14 3.92 2.95 -3.30
CA ILE A 14 2.74 2.08 -3.42
C ILE A 14 2.46 1.93 -4.92
N LYS A 15 2.87 0.81 -5.53
CA LYS A 15 2.52 0.48 -6.92
C LYS A 15 1.12 -0.12 -6.93
N ILE A 16 0.08 0.71 -7.07
CA ILE A 16 -1.28 0.19 -7.21
C ILE A 16 -1.46 -0.27 -8.66
N ARG A 17 -1.52 -1.57 -8.95
CA ARG A 17 -1.86 -2.06 -10.31
C ARG A 17 -3.38 -2.17 -10.49
N LEU A 18 -4.04 -1.16 -11.03
CA LEU A 18 -5.48 -1.16 -11.29
C LEU A 18 -5.78 -1.66 -12.70
N ASN A 19 -6.57 -2.71 -12.87
CA ASN A 19 -7.02 -3.12 -14.21
C ASN A 19 -8.25 -2.29 -14.60
N VAL A 20 -8.09 -1.29 -15.47
CA VAL A 20 -9.23 -0.47 -15.97
C VAL A 20 -9.30 -0.55 -17.49
N ALA A 21 -10.49 -0.91 -17.99
CA ALA A 21 -10.78 -1.05 -19.41
C ALA A 21 -11.15 0.31 -20.03
N GLU A 22 -10.38 0.77 -21.02
CA GLU A 22 -10.77 1.90 -21.86
C GLU A 22 -11.54 1.39 -23.09
N LYS A 23 -12.81 1.79 -23.24
CA LYS A 23 -13.58 1.55 -24.47
C LYS A 23 -13.20 2.58 -25.53
N ARG A 24 -12.06 2.38 -26.18
CA ARG A 24 -11.83 2.93 -27.53
C ARG A 24 -11.59 1.79 -28.52
N LYS A 25 -12.71 1.29 -29.04
CA LYS A 25 -12.90 0.69 -30.37
C LYS A 25 -11.70 -0.10 -30.93
N LEU A 26 -11.25 -1.15 -30.25
CA LEU A 26 -10.58 -2.30 -30.88
C LEU A 26 -10.55 -3.47 -29.88
N ALA A 27 -11.11 -4.60 -30.29
CA ALA A 27 -11.42 -5.77 -29.48
C ALA A 27 -10.19 -6.61 -29.08
N SER A 28 -9.15 -5.99 -28.48
CA SER A 28 -7.87 -6.64 -28.18
C SER A 28 -7.20 -6.25 -26.85
N TYR A 29 -7.83 -5.46 -25.96
CA TYR A 29 -7.15 -4.90 -24.77
C TYR A 29 -7.87 -5.18 -23.43
N LEU A 30 -8.24 -6.43 -23.18
CA LEU A 30 -8.39 -6.93 -21.80
C LEU A 30 -6.97 -7.14 -21.22
N GLY A 31 -6.39 -6.13 -20.56
CA GLY A 31 -5.06 -6.30 -19.93
C GLY A 31 -4.25 -5.04 -19.56
N HIS A 32 -4.82 -3.83 -19.58
CA HIS A 32 -4.08 -2.64 -19.16
C HIS A 32 -4.06 -2.47 -17.64
N ILE A 33 -2.93 -1.96 -17.15
CA ILE A 33 -2.68 -1.67 -15.73
C ILE A 33 -2.53 -0.15 -15.58
N LEU A 34 -3.38 0.44 -14.76
CA LEU A 34 -3.31 1.79 -14.26
C LEU A 34 -2.51 1.79 -12.97
N MET A 35 -1.40 2.54 -12.95
CA MET A 35 -0.53 2.63 -11.78
C MET A 35 -0.62 3.99 -11.11
N THR A 36 -1.06 4.00 -9.85
CA THR A 36 -1.02 5.20 -8.99
C THR A 36 0.17 5.09 -8.05
N ARG A 37 0.95 6.17 -7.94
CA ARG A 37 2.08 6.31 -7.02
C ARG A 37 1.94 7.63 -6.26
N CYS A 38 2.17 7.58 -4.96
CA CYS A 38 2.24 8.75 -4.09
C CYS A 38 3.62 8.76 -3.42
N ASP A 39 4.27 9.91 -3.37
CA ASP A 39 5.52 10.10 -2.64
C ASP A 39 5.22 10.95 -1.39
N TYR A 40 5.71 10.53 -0.23
CA TYR A 40 5.33 11.10 1.07
C TYR A 40 6.54 11.64 1.83
N ASN A 41 6.45 12.85 2.37
CA ASN A 41 7.49 13.42 3.22
C ASN A 41 7.11 13.28 4.71
N THR A 42 7.81 12.41 5.42
CA THR A 42 7.60 12.15 6.85
C THR A 42 8.68 12.77 7.74
N LEU A 43 9.53 13.68 7.22
CA LEU A 43 10.64 14.29 7.98
C LEU A 43 10.20 15.06 9.24
N SER A 44 8.96 15.56 9.26
CA SER A 44 8.37 16.26 10.40
C SER A 44 7.67 15.35 11.41
N ARG A 45 7.60 14.04 11.13
CA ARG A 45 6.89 13.05 11.96
C ARG A 45 7.89 12.24 12.78
N THR A 46 7.58 12.04 14.05
CA THR A 46 8.42 11.23 14.97
C THR A 46 8.09 9.74 14.90
N ASN A 47 6.82 9.41 14.63
CA ASN A 47 6.31 8.05 14.56
C ASN A 47 5.95 7.69 13.12
N VAL A 48 5.83 6.39 12.86
CA VAL A 48 5.36 5.87 11.57
C VAL A 48 3.95 6.38 11.27
N THR A 49 3.73 6.82 10.03
CA THR A 49 2.43 7.23 9.51
C THR A 49 1.81 6.08 8.74
N LEU A 50 0.56 5.75 9.06
CA LEU A 50 -0.17 4.66 8.43
C LEU A 50 -1.25 5.18 7.50
N GLY A 51 -1.74 4.31 6.63
CA GLY A 51 -2.88 4.61 5.75
C GLY A 51 -4.19 4.63 6.53
N GLY A 52 -5.02 5.65 6.34
CA GLY A 52 -6.31 5.76 7.02
C GLY A 52 -7.08 7.05 6.71
N PHE A 53 -8.01 7.40 7.60
CA PHE A 53 -8.95 8.53 7.41
C PHE A 53 -8.71 9.67 8.40
N SER A 54 -7.86 9.46 9.41
CA SER A 54 -7.51 10.48 10.39
C SER A 54 -6.58 11.53 9.78
N ILE A 55 -6.57 12.74 10.36
CA ILE A 55 -5.62 13.82 10.02
C ILE A 55 -4.15 13.43 10.25
N SER A 56 -3.92 12.43 11.11
CA SER A 56 -2.59 11.92 11.42
C SER A 56 -2.14 10.81 10.46
N GLU A 57 -3.06 10.31 9.66
CA GLU A 57 -2.89 9.21 8.70
C GLU A 57 -2.79 9.76 7.28
N GLU A 58 -2.31 8.93 6.36
CA GLU A 58 -2.12 9.29 4.96
C GLU A 58 -3.09 8.52 4.04
N MET A 59 -3.31 9.06 2.85
CA MET A 59 -4.10 8.41 1.81
C MET A 59 -3.43 8.56 0.43
N CYS A 60 -3.56 7.55 -0.43
CA CYS A 60 -3.12 7.60 -1.82
C CYS A 60 -4.32 7.34 -2.73
N VAL A 61 -4.93 8.41 -3.24
CA VAL A 61 -6.16 8.33 -4.05
C VAL A 61 -5.99 9.13 -5.33
N ASN A 62 -6.49 8.58 -6.43
CA ASN A 62 -6.55 9.26 -7.71
C ASN A 62 -7.99 9.18 -8.24
N TYR A 63 -8.63 10.33 -8.45
CA TYR A 63 -9.97 10.43 -9.01
C TYR A 63 -9.88 10.64 -10.51
N ILE A 64 -10.29 9.63 -11.28
CA ILE A 64 -10.20 9.64 -12.74
C ILE A 64 -11.60 9.82 -13.32
N HIS A 65 -11.79 10.88 -14.11
CA HIS A 65 -13.01 11.08 -14.87
C HIS A 65 -12.83 10.50 -16.27
N TYR A 66 -13.69 9.57 -16.67
CA TYR A 66 -13.56 8.84 -17.93
C TYR A 66 -14.92 8.65 -18.64
N TYR A 67 -14.88 8.43 -19.96
CA TYR A 67 -16.04 8.13 -20.80
C TYR A 67 -15.67 7.07 -21.85
N PRO A 68 -16.57 6.13 -22.22
CA PRO A 68 -17.92 5.95 -21.72
C PRO A 68 -17.95 5.44 -20.27
N HIS A 69 -19.05 5.71 -19.57
CA HIS A 69 -19.27 5.22 -18.20
C HIS A 69 -19.04 3.70 -18.14
N ALA A 70 -18.22 3.25 -17.19
CA ALA A 70 -18.01 1.85 -16.88
C ALA A 70 -18.55 1.57 -15.48
N PRO A 71 -19.00 0.33 -15.19
CA PRO A 71 -19.58 -0.01 -13.90
C PRO A 71 -18.51 -0.13 -12.79
N LEU A 72 -17.33 0.47 -12.95
CA LEU A 72 -16.23 0.44 -11.99
C LEU A 72 -16.14 1.77 -11.26
N GLU A 73 -16.36 1.73 -9.94
CA GLU A 73 -16.32 2.93 -9.10
C GLU A 73 -15.04 2.98 -8.25
N VAL A 74 -14.72 1.90 -7.55
CA VAL A 74 -13.55 1.86 -6.65
C VAL A 74 -12.73 0.62 -6.95
N CYS A 75 -11.49 0.79 -7.42
CA CYS A 75 -10.47 -0.24 -7.32
C CYS A 75 -9.36 0.25 -6.41
N LYS A 76 -8.97 -0.56 -5.44
CA LYS A 76 -7.85 -0.32 -4.54
C LYS A 76 -7.03 -1.59 -4.38
N SER A 77 -5.75 -1.43 -4.08
CA SER A 77 -4.89 -2.54 -3.72
C SER A 77 -4.11 -2.24 -2.45
N SER A 78 -3.83 -3.29 -1.69
CA SER A 78 -2.88 -3.26 -0.57
C SER A 78 -1.90 -4.41 -0.71
N ILE A 79 -0.79 -4.36 0.01
CA ILE A 79 0.03 -5.55 0.22
C ILE A 79 -0.83 -6.67 0.85
N SER A 80 -0.55 -7.93 0.50
CA SER A 80 -1.23 -9.06 1.12
C SER A 80 -0.97 -9.15 2.63
N ASP A 81 -2.01 -9.47 3.39
CA ASP A 81 -1.90 -9.66 4.85
C ASP A 81 -0.92 -10.78 5.19
N GLN A 82 -0.82 -11.81 4.34
CA GLN A 82 0.12 -12.92 4.53
C GLN A 82 1.57 -12.46 4.41
N ALA A 83 1.90 -11.64 3.40
CA ALA A 83 3.26 -11.10 3.25
C ALA A 83 3.64 -10.20 4.44
N LEU A 84 2.71 -9.35 4.91
CA LEU A 84 2.94 -8.54 6.10
C LEU A 84 3.15 -9.36 7.36
N ARG A 85 2.37 -10.44 7.56
CA ARG A 85 2.56 -11.35 8.69
C ARG A 85 3.94 -11.99 8.67
N THR A 86 4.40 -12.45 7.50
CA THR A 86 5.76 -13.00 7.34
C THR A 86 6.82 -11.96 7.67
N PHE A 87 6.67 -10.73 7.19
CA PHE A 87 7.59 -9.63 7.51
C PHE A 87 7.65 -9.33 9.02
N PHE A 88 6.50 -9.27 9.69
CA PHE A 88 6.47 -9.02 11.14
C PHE A 88 7.05 -10.18 11.95
N ASN A 89 6.86 -11.42 11.51
CA ASN A 89 7.50 -12.59 12.12
C ASN A 89 9.02 -12.53 11.95
N TYR A 90 9.50 -12.16 10.76
CA TYR A 90 10.93 -11.95 10.52
C TYR A 90 11.51 -10.88 11.46
N MET A 91 10.83 -9.74 11.57
CA MET A 91 11.25 -8.66 12.48
C MET A 91 11.28 -9.10 13.95
N LYS A 92 10.39 -10.02 14.35
CA LYS A 92 10.39 -10.58 15.70
C LYS A 92 11.56 -11.52 15.93
N GLU A 93 11.74 -12.49 15.04
CA GLU A 93 12.66 -13.62 15.25
C GLU A 93 14.13 -13.24 15.00
N TRP A 94 14.38 -12.37 14.03
CA TRP A 94 15.74 -12.06 13.56
C TRP A 94 16.24 -10.68 13.98
N GLU A 95 15.33 -9.73 14.16
CA GLU A 95 15.66 -8.34 14.52
C GLU A 95 15.23 -7.97 15.96
N ASP A 96 14.72 -8.95 16.72
CA ASP A 96 14.25 -8.82 18.11
C ASP A 96 13.30 -7.62 18.31
N GLN A 97 12.41 -7.38 17.34
CA GLN A 97 11.43 -6.30 17.41
C GLN A 97 10.16 -6.75 18.16
N PRO A 98 9.50 -5.85 18.92
CA PRO A 98 8.32 -6.19 19.72
C PRO A 98 7.03 -6.27 18.88
N THR A 99 7.06 -7.08 17.81
CA THR A 99 5.91 -7.39 16.96
C THR A 99 5.20 -8.67 17.41
N SER A 100 3.94 -8.82 17.03
CA SER A 100 3.15 -10.01 17.31
C SER A 100 2.22 -10.36 16.15
N PRO A 101 2.13 -11.64 15.75
CA PRO A 101 1.22 -12.08 14.69
C PRO A 101 -0.26 -11.91 15.09
N ASN A 102 -0.55 -11.83 16.39
CA ASN A 102 -1.91 -11.68 16.91
C ASN A 102 -2.30 -10.21 17.13
N ALA A 103 -1.34 -9.28 17.09
CA ALA A 103 -1.61 -7.85 17.23
C ALA A 103 -2.15 -7.27 15.91
N ALA A 104 -2.83 -6.12 16.02
CA ALA A 104 -3.24 -5.36 14.84
C ALA A 104 -2.00 -4.92 14.04
N ILE A 105 -2.14 -4.85 12.72
CA ILE A 105 -1.07 -4.43 11.81
C ILE A 105 -0.51 -3.06 12.22
N SER A 106 -1.39 -2.12 12.59
CA SER A 106 -1.00 -0.79 13.06
C SER A 106 -0.14 -0.83 14.31
N ILE A 107 -0.45 -1.72 15.26
CA ILE A 107 0.34 -1.90 16.48
C ILE A 107 1.74 -2.38 16.09
N ASN A 108 1.84 -3.42 15.26
CA ASN A 108 3.14 -3.94 14.83
C ASN A 108 4.03 -2.88 14.15
N TYR A 109 3.46 -2.05 13.28
CA TYR A 109 4.20 -0.95 12.67
C TYR A 109 4.73 0.06 13.70
N ASN A 110 3.91 0.41 14.69
CA ASN A 110 4.30 1.36 15.74
C ASN A 110 5.31 0.77 16.74
N SER A 111 5.32 -0.54 16.91
CA SER A 111 6.24 -1.24 17.82
C SER A 111 7.68 -1.31 17.30
N ILE A 112 7.86 -1.30 15.98
CA ILE A 112 9.18 -1.46 15.35
C ILE A 112 10.02 -0.19 15.52
N HIS A 113 11.27 -0.39 15.91
CA HIS A 113 12.27 0.66 15.94
C HIS A 113 12.85 0.83 14.53
N TRP A 114 12.37 1.85 13.81
CA TRP A 114 12.72 2.04 12.41
C TRP A 114 14.17 2.51 12.22
N SER A 115 14.93 1.75 11.44
CA SER A 115 16.28 2.10 10.98
C SER A 115 16.30 2.13 9.45
N LYS A 116 17.33 2.74 8.85
CA LYS A 116 17.48 2.79 7.39
C LYS A 116 17.40 1.41 6.74
N VAL A 117 18.06 0.43 7.33
CA VAL A 117 18.10 -0.94 6.84
C VAL A 117 16.70 -1.58 6.87
N ARG A 118 15.95 -1.39 7.97
CA ARG A 118 14.59 -1.94 8.11
C ARG A 118 13.60 -1.28 7.14
N VAL A 119 13.77 0.02 6.87
CA VAL A 119 12.96 0.74 5.88
C VAL A 119 13.25 0.21 4.47
N GLN A 120 14.52 -0.03 4.12
CA GLN A 120 14.88 -0.62 2.84
C GLN A 120 14.31 -2.02 2.67
N LEU A 121 14.41 -2.86 3.69
CA LEU A 121 13.80 -4.20 3.69
C LEU A 121 12.28 -4.14 3.51
N LEU A 122 11.60 -3.23 4.22
CA LEU A 122 10.15 -3.04 4.05
C LEU A 122 9.82 -2.59 2.62
N ASN A 123 10.64 -1.73 2.02
CA ASN A 123 10.45 -1.28 0.64
C ASN A 123 10.61 -2.43 -0.37
N GLU A 124 11.57 -3.33 -0.16
CA GLU A 124 11.72 -4.56 -0.96
C GLU A 124 10.48 -5.45 -0.83
N VAL A 125 9.96 -5.62 0.39
CA VAL A 125 8.72 -6.37 0.62
C VAL A 125 7.55 -5.75 -0.14
N TYR A 126 7.40 -4.43 -0.15
CA TYR A 126 6.35 -3.78 -0.96
C TYR A 126 6.53 -3.94 -2.46
N HIS A 127 7.77 -4.13 -2.93
CA HIS A 127 8.05 -4.31 -4.35
C HIS A 127 7.75 -5.75 -4.83
N GLU A 128 8.07 -6.74 -4.00
CA GLU A 128 8.00 -8.16 -4.35
C GLU A 128 6.72 -8.87 -3.88
N ALA A 129 6.07 -8.38 -2.82
CA ALA A 129 4.92 -9.05 -2.25
C ALA A 129 3.68 -9.02 -3.17
N PRO A 130 2.85 -10.07 -3.13
CA PRO A 130 1.58 -10.06 -3.84
C PRO A 130 0.63 -9.01 -3.25
N LEU A 131 -0.18 -8.42 -4.13
CA LEU A 131 -1.18 -7.42 -3.78
C LEU A 131 -2.55 -8.06 -3.59
N SER A 132 -3.25 -7.66 -2.53
CA SER A 132 -4.67 -7.90 -2.36
C SER A 132 -5.45 -6.83 -3.11
N MET A 133 -6.26 -7.24 -4.08
CA MET A 133 -7.05 -6.34 -4.91
C MET A 133 -8.51 -6.29 -4.43
N GLN A 134 -9.07 -5.09 -4.33
CA GLN A 134 -10.48 -4.88 -4.08
C GLN A 134 -11.05 -3.93 -5.13
N CYS A 135 -11.85 -4.48 -6.04
CA CYS A 135 -12.58 -3.73 -7.06
C CYS A 135 -14.08 -3.87 -6.83
N ASN A 136 -14.74 -2.73 -6.59
CA ASN A 136 -16.16 -2.59 -6.36
C ASN A 136 -16.82 -1.91 -7.56
N MET A 137 -18.01 -2.40 -7.90
CA MET A 137 -18.91 -1.80 -8.87
C MET A 137 -19.55 -0.54 -8.33
N SER A 138 -20.18 0.23 -9.21
CA SER A 138 -21.03 1.38 -8.85
C SER A 138 -22.23 1.03 -7.95
N SER A 139 -22.59 -0.26 -7.84
CA SER A 139 -23.60 -0.74 -6.89
C SER A 139 -23.04 -0.93 -5.46
N GLY A 140 -21.72 -0.85 -5.29
CA GLY A 140 -21.01 -1.20 -4.06
C GLY A 140 -20.60 -2.68 -3.97
N ASP A 141 -21.15 -3.54 -4.84
CA ASP A 141 -20.81 -4.96 -4.89
C ASP A 141 -19.40 -5.20 -5.44
N ARG A 142 -18.77 -6.31 -5.05
CA ARG A 142 -17.47 -6.68 -5.64
C ARG A 142 -17.65 -7.22 -7.05
N PHE A 143 -16.70 -6.93 -7.92
CA PHE A 143 -16.67 -7.55 -9.26
C PHE A 143 -16.57 -9.07 -9.14
N PRO A 144 -17.37 -9.86 -9.88
CA PRO A 144 -17.28 -11.32 -9.84
C PRO A 144 -15.93 -11.78 -10.42
N GLY A 145 -15.16 -12.52 -9.62
CA GLY A 145 -13.85 -13.06 -9.99
C GLY A 145 -13.07 -13.57 -8.76
N LEU A 146 -12.02 -14.34 -9.01
CA LEU A 146 -11.01 -14.68 -8.00
C LEU A 146 -9.92 -13.59 -8.07
N TYR A 147 -9.65 -12.93 -6.94
CA TYR A 147 -8.62 -11.91 -6.78
C TYR A 147 -7.50 -12.44 -5.88
#